data_AF-A0A2E2BDZ8-F1
#
_entry.id   AF-A0A2E2BDZ8-F1
#
_cell.length_a   1.000
_cell.length_b   1.000
_cell.length_c   1.000
_cell.angle_alpha   90.00
_cell.angle_beta   90.00
_cell.angle_gamma   90.00
#
_symmetry.space_group_name_H-M   'P 1'
#
loop_
_entity.id
_entity.type
_entity.pdbx_description
1 polymer ?
#
loop_
_entity_poly.entity_id
_entity_poly.type
_entity_poly.pdbx_seq_one_letter_code
_entity_poly.pdbx_strand_id
1 'polypeptide(L)'
;MKINYKDIIQIITISILLSSLRYFFLEDYPILKKSKLQEVDLNVSELDSLYSFLDNLESPTVLNLELSKMLYDNNLVTFIDARDIESYNSSHILSSINIPYELVDQIATDYDLKYLNELKEDFTIEIDIESSSFYISLIDGQFYISDSIDKIKNKSFSSKNFLIYCDGHGCSLSEDLGFYLYNELGIKGILIYEGGIPEWLESGYPIKND
;
A
#
# COMPACT_ATOMS: atom_id res chain seq x y z
N MET A 1 43.55 -11.41 27.42
CA MET A 1 43.49 -10.57 26.21
C MET A 1 43.80 -9.14 26.64
N LYS A 2 44.96 -8.57 26.28
CA LYS A 2 45.30 -7.18 26.63
C LYS A 2 44.64 -6.27 25.61
N ILE A 3 43.68 -5.47 26.05
CA ILE A 3 43.02 -4.48 25.21
C ILE A 3 44.04 -3.37 24.91
N ASN A 4 44.34 -3.18 23.63
CA ASN A 4 45.23 -2.13 23.18
C ASN A 4 44.40 -0.86 22.92
N TYR A 5 44.53 0.10 23.83
CA TYR A 5 43.78 1.36 23.76
C TYR A 5 44.05 2.16 22.48
N LYS A 6 45.21 1.97 21.83
CA LYS A 6 45.48 2.60 20.53
C LYS A 6 44.55 2.07 19.44
N ASP A 7 44.26 0.78 19.45
CA ASP A 7 43.39 0.14 18.45
C ASP A 7 41.94 0.59 18.67
N ILE A 8 41.51 0.75 19.93
CA ILE A 8 40.19 1.32 20.27
C ILE A 8 40.06 2.75 19.74
N ILE A 9 41.06 3.59 20.01
CA ILE A 9 41.04 5.00 19.56
C ILE A 9 41.01 5.07 18.03
N GLN A 10 41.77 4.21 17.35
CA GLN A 10 41.75 4.14 15.89
C GLN A 10 40.38 3.73 15.35
N ILE A 11 39.74 2.70 15.93
CA ILE A 11 38.40 2.26 15.51
C ILE A 11 37.38 3.39 15.69
N ILE A 12 37.34 4.03 16.86
CA ILE A 12 36.40 5.13 17.12
C ILE A 12 36.64 6.28 16.13
N THR A 13 37.90 6.62 15.88
CA THR A 13 38.25 7.69 14.93
C THR A 13 37.79 7.36 13.52
N ILE A 14 38.02 6.12 13.05
CA ILE A 14 37.59 5.66 11.74
C ILE A 14 36.06 5.65 11.63
N SER A 15 35.34 5.20 12.66
CA SER A 15 33.88 5.19 12.66
C SER A 15 33.29 6.61 12.57
N ILE A 16 33.84 7.57 13.32
CA ILE A 16 33.40 8.97 13.27
C ILE A 16 33.67 9.55 11.87
N LEU A 17 34.84 9.27 11.30
CA LEU A 17 35.24 9.79 10.01
C LEU A 17 34.38 9.22 8.88
N LEU A 18 34.09 7.91 8.91
CA LEU A 18 33.17 7.25 7.97
C LEU A 18 31.73 7.77 8.14
N SER A 19 31.27 8.00 9.37
CA SER A 19 29.94 8.57 9.62
C SER A 19 29.82 10.00 9.10
N SER A 20 30.86 10.82 9.31
CA SER A 20 30.90 12.20 8.81
C SER A 20 31.02 12.25 7.30
N LEU A 21 31.78 11.33 6.69
CA LEU A 21 31.88 11.20 5.25
C LEU A 21 30.52 10.80 4.66
N ARG A 22 29.87 9.79 5.25
CA ARG A 22 28.51 9.38 4.87
C ARG A 22 27.53 10.55 4.99
N TYR A 23 27.59 11.34 6.06
CA TYR A 23 26.75 12.53 6.23
C TYR A 23 26.96 13.56 5.11
N PHE A 24 28.21 13.79 4.66
CA PHE A 24 28.49 14.70 3.55
C PHE A 24 28.00 14.21 2.17
N PHE A 25 27.83 12.90 1.99
CA PHE A 25 27.33 12.30 0.74
C PHE A 25 25.82 12.05 0.73
N LEU A 26 25.16 12.16 1.88
CA LEU A 26 23.71 12.05 1.97
C LEU A 26 23.11 13.43 1.67
N GLU A 27 22.36 13.53 0.56
CA GLU A 27 21.43 14.64 0.37
C GLU A 27 20.44 14.68 1.54
N ASP A 28 20.01 15.88 1.95
CA ASP A 28 19.16 16.11 3.12
C ASP A 28 17.98 15.12 3.16
N TYR A 29 18.10 14.07 3.98
CA TYR A 29 16.99 13.16 4.23
C TYR A 29 16.09 13.82 5.28
N PRO A 30 14.88 14.28 4.91
CA PRO A 30 14.02 14.92 5.88
C PRO A 30 13.61 13.90 6.94
N ILE A 31 14.02 14.15 8.18
CA ILE A 31 13.76 13.29 9.36
C ILE A 31 12.25 13.06 9.58
N LEU A 32 11.44 13.98 9.05
CA LEU A 32 9.99 13.84 8.91
C LEU A 32 9.65 14.14 7.45
N LYS A 33 9.03 13.19 6.75
CA LYS A 33 8.40 13.40 5.44
C LYS A 33 7.24 14.38 5.65
N LYS A 34 7.52 15.68 5.63
CA LYS A 34 6.47 16.70 5.59
C LYS A 34 5.71 16.48 4.30
N SER A 35 4.42 16.15 4.40
CA SER A 35 3.52 16.17 3.25
C SER A 35 3.62 17.58 2.66
N LYS A 36 3.83 17.65 1.35
CA LYS A 36 3.98 18.91 0.62
C LYS A 36 2.65 19.69 0.52
N LEU A 37 1.65 19.33 1.32
CA LEU A 37 0.24 19.64 1.13
C LEU A 37 -0.38 20.49 2.25
N GLN A 38 0.39 20.88 3.27
CA GLN A 38 -0.18 21.48 4.48
C GLN A 38 -0.72 22.93 4.33
N GLU A 39 -0.88 23.47 3.12
CA GLU A 39 -1.59 24.74 2.88
C GLU A 39 -2.23 24.76 1.48
N VAL A 40 -3.36 24.08 1.26
CA VAL A 40 -4.15 24.26 0.02
C VAL A 40 -5.65 24.21 0.31
N ASP A 41 -6.35 25.29 -0.07
CA ASP A 41 -7.82 25.38 -0.16
C ASP A 41 -8.33 24.50 -1.31
N LEU A 42 -9.25 23.57 -1.01
CA LEU A 42 -9.88 22.63 -1.94
C LEU A 42 -10.47 23.34 -3.18
N ASN A 43 -9.69 23.36 -4.26
CA ASN A 43 -10.07 23.79 -5.59
C ASN A 43 -9.89 22.62 -6.57
N VAL A 44 -10.51 22.69 -7.74
CA VAL A 44 -10.39 21.71 -8.87
C VAL A 44 -8.93 21.29 -9.14
N SER A 45 -7.96 22.17 -8.86
CA SER A 45 -6.53 21.86 -8.99
C SER A 45 -6.03 20.73 -8.07
N GLU A 46 -6.65 20.52 -6.93
CA GLU A 46 -6.23 19.49 -5.96
C GLU A 46 -6.64 18.10 -6.44
N LEU A 47 -7.84 17.96 -7.00
CA LEU A 47 -8.29 16.71 -7.61
C LEU A 47 -7.44 16.34 -8.85
N ASP A 48 -7.16 17.31 -9.72
CA ASP A 48 -6.23 17.11 -10.84
C ASP A 48 -4.82 16.70 -10.37
N SER A 49 -4.38 17.26 -9.22
CA SER A 49 -3.11 16.89 -8.60
C SER A 49 -3.12 15.47 -8.06
N LEU A 50 -4.24 15.00 -7.49
CA LEU A 50 -4.39 13.61 -7.06
C LEU A 50 -4.37 12.65 -8.25
N TYR A 51 -5.09 12.95 -9.34
CA TYR A 51 -5.04 12.12 -10.56
C TYR A 51 -3.63 12.05 -11.14
N SER A 52 -2.96 13.20 -11.27
CA SER A 52 -1.57 13.27 -11.73
C SER A 52 -0.63 12.47 -10.82
N PHE A 53 -0.81 12.55 -9.50
CA PHE A 53 -0.04 11.75 -8.56
C PHE A 53 -0.24 10.24 -8.80
N LEU A 54 -1.48 9.79 -8.94
CA LEU A 54 -1.80 8.37 -9.14
C LEU A 54 -1.33 7.83 -10.50
N ASP A 55 -1.43 8.63 -11.57
CA ASP A 55 -0.99 8.21 -12.90
C ASP A 55 0.54 8.09 -13.04
N ASN A 56 1.29 8.71 -12.12
CA ASN A 56 2.76 8.70 -12.11
C ASN A 56 3.35 7.79 -11.02
N LEU A 57 2.61 6.81 -10.51
CA LEU A 57 3.13 5.82 -9.56
C LEU A 57 4.07 4.83 -10.28
N GLU A 58 5.34 4.81 -9.87
CA GLU A 58 6.35 3.88 -10.40
C GLU A 58 6.59 2.65 -9.50
N SER A 59 6.28 2.77 -8.21
CA SER A 59 6.50 1.73 -7.19
C SER A 59 5.55 1.92 -5.99
N PRO A 60 5.40 0.90 -5.12
CA PRO A 60 4.62 1.03 -3.90
C PRO A 60 5.00 2.28 -3.10
N THR A 61 4.02 3.13 -2.83
CA THR A 61 4.26 4.46 -2.24
C THR A 61 3.53 4.65 -0.92
N VAL A 62 4.28 4.99 0.13
CA VAL A 62 3.75 5.25 1.47
C VAL A 62 3.05 6.61 1.57
N LEU A 63 1.84 6.60 2.14
CA LEU A 63 0.95 7.74 2.37
C LEU A 63 0.70 7.98 3.86
N ASN A 64 0.34 9.22 4.19
CA ASN A 64 -0.15 9.59 5.52
C ASN A 64 -1.69 9.53 5.58
N LEU A 65 -2.25 9.70 6.78
CA LEU A 65 -3.70 9.72 7.03
C LEU A 65 -4.44 10.71 6.14
N GLU A 66 -3.95 11.95 6.05
CA GLU A 66 -4.61 13.04 5.31
C GLU A 66 -4.79 12.69 3.82
N LEU A 67 -3.71 12.28 3.14
CA LEU A 67 -3.78 11.91 1.74
C LEU A 67 -4.58 10.62 1.53
N SER A 68 -4.45 9.65 2.44
CA SER A 68 -5.25 8.41 2.39
C SER A 68 -6.75 8.72 2.48
N LYS A 69 -7.14 9.65 3.36
CA LYS A 69 -8.52 10.11 3.51
C LYS A 69 -9.00 10.88 2.28
N MET A 70 -8.17 11.73 1.69
CA MET A 70 -8.54 12.44 0.45
C MET A 70 -8.81 11.45 -0.70
N LEU A 71 -7.97 10.43 -0.86
CA LEU A 71 -8.17 9.39 -1.88
C LEU A 71 -9.43 8.57 -1.64
N TYR A 72 -9.74 8.27 -0.36
CA TYR A 72 -10.97 7.61 0.06
C TYR A 72 -12.21 8.45 -0.29
N ASP A 73 -12.24 9.73 0.13
CA ASP A 73 -13.41 10.60 -0.05
C ASP A 73 -13.75 10.88 -1.51
N ASN A 74 -12.74 10.88 -2.38
CA ASN A 74 -12.90 11.08 -3.81
C ASN A 74 -13.08 9.77 -4.58
N ASN A 75 -13.17 8.62 -3.89
CA ASN A 75 -13.34 7.29 -4.49
C ASN A 75 -12.29 6.99 -5.58
N LEU A 76 -11.04 7.39 -5.34
CA LEU A 76 -9.94 7.28 -6.32
C LEU A 76 -9.13 5.99 -6.19
N VAL A 77 -9.29 5.25 -5.09
CA VAL A 77 -8.55 4.02 -4.78
C VAL A 77 -9.48 2.99 -4.18
N THR A 78 -9.18 1.72 -4.41
CA THR A 78 -9.77 0.61 -3.66
C THR A 78 -8.95 0.38 -2.40
N PHE A 79 -9.59 0.41 -1.23
CA PHE A 79 -8.93 0.09 0.04
C PHE A 79 -8.81 -1.43 0.20
N ILE A 80 -7.64 -1.91 0.62
CA ILE A 80 -7.35 -3.32 0.85
C ILE A 80 -6.82 -3.51 2.27
N ASP A 81 -7.45 -4.40 3.02
CA ASP A 81 -7.03 -4.83 4.35
C ASP A 81 -6.13 -6.07 4.24
N ALA A 82 -4.88 -5.95 4.67
CA ALA A 82 -3.88 -7.02 4.59
C ALA A 82 -3.90 -8.00 5.77
N ARG A 83 -4.75 -7.77 6.78
CA ARG A 83 -4.82 -8.58 8.00
C ARG A 83 -5.55 -9.89 7.78
N ASP A 84 -5.49 -10.75 8.80
CA ASP A 84 -6.26 -11.98 8.85
C ASP A 84 -7.78 -11.71 8.84
N ILE A 85 -8.52 -12.77 8.50
CA ILE A 85 -9.96 -12.74 8.30
C ILE A 85 -10.70 -12.38 9.61
N GLU A 86 -10.25 -12.88 10.75
CA GLU A 86 -10.91 -12.62 12.04
C GLU A 86 -10.79 -11.14 12.42
N SER A 87 -9.58 -10.58 12.28
CA SER A 87 -9.29 -9.16 12.49
C SER A 87 -10.12 -8.28 11.57
N TYR A 88 -10.22 -8.62 10.29
CA TYR A 88 -11.05 -7.90 9.32
C TYR A 88 -12.53 -7.91 9.71
N ASN A 89 -13.11 -9.09 9.99
CA ASN A 89 -14.52 -9.24 10.34
C ASN A 89 -14.88 -8.48 11.63
N SER A 90 -13.94 -8.41 12.59
CA SER A 90 -14.16 -7.69 13.85
C SER A 90 -14.37 -6.19 13.66
N SER A 91 -13.60 -5.57 12.76
CA SER A 91 -13.66 -4.16 12.39
C SER A 91 -12.70 -3.89 11.23
N HIS A 92 -13.15 -3.18 10.20
CA HIS A 92 -12.35 -2.77 9.04
C HIS A 92 -12.79 -1.40 8.51
N ILE A 93 -11.95 -0.78 7.67
CA ILE A 93 -12.30 0.48 6.99
C ILE A 93 -13.50 0.21 6.08
N LEU A 94 -14.53 1.07 6.14
CA LEU A 94 -15.76 0.86 5.37
C LEU A 94 -15.45 0.78 3.86
N SER A 95 -15.97 -0.27 3.21
CA SER A 95 -15.79 -0.56 1.78
C SER A 95 -14.38 -1.00 1.37
N SER A 96 -13.52 -1.38 2.32
CA SER A 96 -12.30 -2.11 1.99
C SER A 96 -12.60 -3.57 1.58
N ILE A 97 -11.59 -4.22 1.00
CA ILE A 97 -11.60 -5.64 0.65
C ILE A 97 -10.52 -6.33 1.47
N ASN A 98 -10.79 -7.51 2.01
CA ASN A 98 -9.77 -8.28 2.71
C ASN A 98 -8.95 -9.12 1.72
N ILE A 99 -7.64 -8.93 1.72
CA ILE A 99 -6.69 -9.83 1.06
C ILE A 99 -5.62 -10.15 2.12
N PRO A 100 -5.81 -11.19 2.95
CA PRO A 100 -4.85 -11.55 3.98
C PRO A 100 -3.49 -11.85 3.35
N TYR A 101 -2.45 -11.16 3.83
CA TYR A 101 -1.09 -11.40 3.33
C TYR A 101 -0.69 -12.87 3.46
N GLU A 102 -1.06 -13.52 4.57
CA GLU A 102 -0.73 -14.92 4.82
C GLU A 102 -1.30 -15.91 3.79
N LEU A 103 -2.38 -15.52 3.09
CA LEU A 103 -3.03 -16.36 2.07
C LEU A 103 -2.61 -15.99 0.64
N VAL A 104 -1.89 -14.88 0.44
CA VAL A 104 -1.67 -14.32 -0.91
C VAL A 104 -0.93 -15.27 -1.84
N ASP A 105 0.05 -16.01 -1.32
CA ASP A 105 0.81 -17.01 -2.10
C ASP A 105 -0.03 -18.22 -2.48
N GLN A 106 -0.89 -18.66 -1.56
CA GLN A 106 -1.81 -19.76 -1.83
C GLN A 106 -2.83 -19.32 -2.88
N ILE A 107 -3.44 -18.14 -2.72
CA ILE A 107 -4.39 -17.56 -3.67
C ILE A 107 -3.76 -17.45 -5.07
N ALA A 108 -2.54 -16.93 -5.16
CA ALA A 108 -1.85 -16.78 -6.45
C ALA A 108 -1.59 -18.14 -7.13
N THR A 109 -1.38 -19.19 -6.35
CA THR A 109 -1.16 -20.56 -6.84
C THR A 109 -2.47 -21.22 -7.24
N ASP A 110 -3.48 -21.21 -6.36
CA ASP A 110 -4.76 -21.90 -6.56
C ASP A 110 -5.52 -21.37 -7.78
N TYR A 111 -5.33 -20.09 -8.11
CA TYR A 111 -5.97 -19.42 -9.25
C TYR A 111 -5.01 -19.15 -10.43
N ASP A 112 -3.78 -19.70 -10.40
CA ASP A 112 -2.77 -19.54 -11.46
C ASP A 112 -2.53 -18.06 -11.88
N LEU A 113 -2.61 -17.12 -10.93
CA LEU A 113 -2.61 -15.68 -11.23
C LEU A 113 -1.34 -15.21 -11.95
N LYS A 114 -0.18 -15.79 -11.60
CA LYS A 114 1.10 -15.47 -12.25
C LYS A 114 1.08 -15.87 -13.71
N TYR A 115 0.59 -17.07 -14.01
CA TYR A 115 0.46 -17.58 -15.37
C TYR A 115 -0.51 -16.73 -16.20
N LEU A 116 -1.66 -16.38 -15.63
CA LEU A 116 -2.64 -15.52 -16.32
C LEU A 116 -2.07 -14.14 -16.64
N ASN A 117 -1.31 -13.56 -15.72
CA ASN A 117 -0.60 -12.29 -15.96
C ASN A 117 0.48 -12.41 -17.05
N GLU A 118 1.14 -13.56 -17.19
CA GLU A 118 2.13 -13.82 -18.25
C GLU A 118 1.50 -13.89 -19.64
N LEU A 119 0.27 -14.42 -19.75
CA LEU A 119 -0.45 -14.47 -21.01
C LEU A 119 -0.78 -13.08 -21.55
N LYS A 120 -0.90 -12.07 -20.67
CA LYS A 120 -1.31 -10.69 -21.02
C LYS A 120 -2.65 -10.63 -21.74
N GLU A 121 -3.51 -11.63 -21.50
CA GLU A 121 -4.88 -11.67 -22.00
C GLU A 121 -5.85 -11.18 -20.93
N ASP A 122 -6.97 -10.62 -21.37
CA ASP A 122 -8.00 -10.15 -20.46
C ASP A 122 -8.60 -11.32 -19.68
N PHE A 123 -8.71 -11.18 -18.36
CA PHE A 123 -9.36 -12.15 -17.50
C PHE A 123 -10.12 -11.48 -16.36
N THR A 124 -11.10 -12.20 -15.83
CA THR A 124 -11.78 -11.85 -14.58
C THR A 124 -12.01 -13.14 -13.80
N ILE A 125 -11.55 -13.16 -12.55
CA ILE A 125 -11.65 -14.30 -11.66
C ILE A 125 -12.25 -13.84 -10.35
N GLU A 126 -13.18 -14.63 -9.83
CA GLU A 126 -13.66 -14.52 -8.45
C GLU A 126 -12.77 -15.37 -7.55
N ILE A 127 -12.19 -14.72 -6.55
CA ILE A 127 -11.40 -15.34 -5.49
C ILE A 127 -12.31 -15.46 -4.29
N ASP A 128 -12.52 -16.69 -3.86
CA ASP A 128 -13.35 -17.03 -2.71
C ASP A 128 -12.43 -17.36 -1.54
N ILE A 129 -12.50 -16.55 -0.48
CA ILE A 129 -11.79 -16.75 0.77
C ILE A 129 -12.87 -16.99 1.83
N GLU A 130 -12.78 -18.05 2.62
CA GLU A 130 -13.73 -18.48 3.67
C GLU A 130 -14.98 -17.61 3.97
N SER A 131 -14.82 -16.34 4.39
CA SER A 131 -15.93 -15.43 4.71
C SER A 131 -16.12 -14.22 3.76
N SER A 132 -15.34 -14.10 2.69
CA SER A 132 -15.39 -12.99 1.73
C SER A 132 -14.93 -13.41 0.32
N SER A 133 -15.62 -12.95 -0.72
CA SER A 133 -15.11 -13.04 -2.09
C SER A 133 -14.77 -11.68 -2.66
N PHE A 134 -13.82 -11.67 -3.60
CA PHE A 134 -13.51 -10.49 -4.40
C PHE A 134 -13.08 -10.92 -5.80
N TYR A 135 -13.06 -9.96 -6.71
CA TYR A 135 -12.70 -10.17 -8.10
C TYR A 135 -11.34 -9.55 -8.39
N ILE A 136 -10.47 -10.28 -9.07
CA ILE A 136 -9.30 -9.74 -9.75
C ILE A 136 -9.55 -9.81 -11.25
N SER A 137 -9.28 -8.72 -11.95
CA SER A 137 -9.34 -8.67 -13.41
C SER A 137 -8.11 -8.02 -14.02
N LEU A 138 -7.71 -8.49 -15.19
CA LEU A 138 -6.83 -7.80 -16.11
C LEU A 138 -7.68 -7.40 -17.33
N ILE A 139 -7.77 -6.11 -17.62
CA ILE A 139 -8.56 -5.61 -18.76
C ILE A 139 -7.74 -4.53 -19.45
N ASP A 140 -7.49 -4.68 -20.75
CA ASP A 140 -6.65 -3.77 -21.54
C ASP A 140 -5.26 -3.53 -20.89
N GLY A 141 -4.69 -4.58 -20.27
CA GLY A 141 -3.40 -4.52 -19.58
C GLY A 141 -3.41 -3.81 -18.22
N GLN A 142 -4.58 -3.43 -17.69
CA GLN A 142 -4.73 -2.81 -16.38
C GLN A 142 -5.43 -3.74 -15.39
N PHE A 143 -4.90 -3.79 -14.16
CA PHE A 143 -5.48 -4.58 -13.08
C PHE A 143 -6.61 -3.83 -12.38
N TYR A 144 -7.66 -4.58 -12.04
CA TYR A 144 -8.80 -4.14 -11.25
C TYR A 144 -9.06 -5.14 -10.13
N ILE A 145 -9.32 -4.63 -8.93
CA ILE A 145 -9.70 -5.42 -7.76
C ILE A 145 -10.97 -4.81 -7.17
N SER A 146 -12.00 -5.63 -6.99
CA SER A 146 -13.29 -5.17 -6.49
C SER A 146 -14.07 -6.28 -5.77
N ASP A 147 -14.89 -5.90 -4.79
CA ASP A 147 -15.93 -6.72 -4.16
C ASP A 147 -17.12 -7.03 -5.10
N SER A 148 -17.20 -6.39 -6.28
CA SER A 148 -18.34 -6.53 -7.18
C SER A 148 -17.94 -6.50 -8.66
N ILE A 149 -18.44 -7.49 -9.40
CA ILE A 149 -18.28 -7.55 -10.86
C ILE A 149 -18.89 -6.34 -11.59
N ASP A 150 -19.96 -5.74 -11.04
CA ASP A 150 -20.63 -4.60 -11.66
C ASP A 150 -19.78 -3.33 -11.59
N LYS A 151 -19.01 -3.17 -10.50
CA LYS A 151 -18.02 -2.08 -10.37
C LYS A 151 -16.91 -2.22 -11.41
N ILE A 152 -16.45 -3.44 -11.68
CA ILE A 152 -15.41 -3.72 -12.71
C ILE A 152 -15.92 -3.40 -14.12
N LYS A 153 -17.13 -3.88 -14.45
CA LYS A 153 -17.74 -3.62 -15.77
C LYS A 153 -17.97 -2.14 -16.00
N ASN A 154 -18.33 -1.41 -14.95
CA ASN A 154 -18.46 0.02 -14.99
C ASN A 154 -17.10 0.69 -14.76
N LYS A 155 -16.23 0.65 -15.79
CA LYS A 155 -14.85 1.21 -15.76
C LYS A 155 -14.73 2.62 -15.18
N SER A 156 -15.82 3.41 -15.12
CA SER A 156 -15.86 4.72 -14.47
C SER A 156 -15.79 4.68 -12.94
N PHE A 157 -16.12 3.56 -12.30
CA PHE A 157 -16.18 3.40 -10.84
C PHE A 157 -15.11 2.44 -10.31
N SER A 158 -14.47 1.66 -11.17
CA SER A 158 -13.38 0.79 -10.74
C SER A 158 -12.06 1.55 -10.71
N SER A 159 -11.48 1.70 -9.51
CA SER A 159 -10.12 2.20 -9.42
C SER A 159 -9.11 1.15 -9.92
N LYS A 160 -8.06 1.64 -10.58
CA LYS A 160 -6.85 0.89 -10.95
C LYS A 160 -5.73 1.04 -9.90
N ASN A 161 -6.02 1.74 -8.80
CA ASN A 161 -5.11 2.04 -7.73
C ASN A 161 -5.64 1.45 -6.42
N PHE A 162 -4.73 0.94 -5.61
CA PHE A 162 -5.02 0.13 -4.44
C PHE A 162 -4.25 0.70 -3.25
N LEU A 163 -4.98 1.04 -2.20
CA LEU A 163 -4.40 1.53 -0.95
C LEU A 163 -4.51 0.43 0.09
N ILE A 164 -3.36 -0.06 0.53
CA ILE A 164 -3.25 -1.22 1.41
C ILE A 164 -2.94 -0.74 2.82
N TYR A 165 -3.65 -1.28 3.81
CA TYR A 165 -3.46 -0.98 5.23
C TYR A 165 -3.46 -2.27 6.07
N CYS A 166 -2.97 -2.17 7.31
CA CYS A 166 -3.04 -3.25 8.30
C CYS A 166 -3.31 -2.71 9.71
N ASP A 167 -2.72 -3.30 10.77
CA ASP A 167 -2.88 -2.86 12.17
C ASP A 167 -2.08 -1.61 12.55
N GLY A 168 -1.47 -0.92 11.57
CA GLY A 168 -0.79 0.35 11.76
C GLY A 168 0.69 0.22 12.08
N HIS A 169 1.22 1.16 12.87
CA HIS A 169 2.66 1.28 13.10
C HIS A 169 3.30 -0.01 13.65
N GLY A 170 4.32 -0.50 12.94
CA GLY A 170 5.07 -1.71 13.31
C GLY A 170 4.50 -3.01 12.74
N CYS A 171 3.36 -2.96 12.03
CA CYS A 171 2.88 -4.05 11.20
C CYS A 171 3.45 -3.92 9.78
N SER A 172 4.05 -4.99 9.25
CA SER A 172 4.61 -5.01 7.88
C SER A 172 3.63 -5.50 6.82
N LEU A 173 2.48 -6.05 7.21
CA LEU A 173 1.58 -6.78 6.30
C LEU A 173 1.12 -5.93 5.10
N SER A 174 0.85 -4.64 5.30
CA SER A 174 0.47 -3.75 4.20
C SER A 174 1.60 -3.52 3.19
N GLU A 175 2.83 -3.42 3.69
CA GLU A 175 4.02 -3.28 2.84
C GLU A 175 4.31 -4.59 2.12
N ASP A 176 4.33 -5.71 2.85
CA ASP A 176 4.61 -7.04 2.30
C ASP A 176 3.60 -7.42 1.21
N LEU A 177 2.30 -7.20 1.46
CA LEU A 177 1.26 -7.40 0.46
C LEU A 177 1.43 -6.46 -0.74
N GLY A 178 1.74 -5.19 -0.50
CA GLY A 178 1.95 -4.21 -1.56
C GLY A 178 3.09 -4.60 -2.49
N PHE A 179 4.23 -5.01 -1.95
CA PHE A 179 5.35 -5.49 -2.75
C PHE A 179 5.07 -6.83 -3.42
N TYR A 180 4.29 -7.71 -2.80
CA TYR A 180 3.84 -8.94 -3.43
C TYR A 180 3.02 -8.65 -4.70
N LEU A 181 1.96 -7.85 -4.57
CA LEU A 181 1.10 -7.48 -5.71
C LEU A 181 1.90 -6.75 -6.81
N TYR A 182 2.87 -5.93 -6.42
CA TYR A 182 3.70 -5.19 -7.36
C TYR A 182 4.73 -6.07 -8.10
N ASN A 183 5.48 -6.90 -7.39
CA ASN A 183 6.57 -7.69 -7.97
C ASN A 183 6.08 -8.98 -8.63
N GLU A 184 5.17 -9.70 -7.96
CA GLU A 184 4.75 -11.03 -8.39
C GLU A 184 3.57 -10.98 -9.37
N LEU A 185 2.66 -10.01 -9.20
CA LEU A 185 1.49 -9.85 -10.09
C LEU A 185 1.64 -8.67 -11.06
N GLY A 186 2.64 -7.80 -10.88
CA GLY A 186 2.89 -6.67 -11.78
C GLY A 186 1.91 -5.50 -11.61
N ILE A 187 1.16 -5.46 -10.52
CA ILE A 187 0.18 -4.40 -10.24
C ILE A 187 0.91 -3.10 -9.87
N LYS A 188 0.72 -2.03 -10.65
CA LYS A 188 1.51 -0.79 -10.50
C LYS A 188 0.94 0.23 -9.53
N GLY A 189 -0.38 0.39 -9.50
CA GLY A 189 -1.06 1.39 -8.67
C GLY A 189 -1.12 0.99 -7.20
N ILE A 190 0.02 0.84 -6.52
CA ILE A 190 0.09 0.40 -5.12
C ILE A 190 0.46 1.57 -4.21
N LEU A 191 -0.38 1.77 -3.19
CA LEU A 191 -0.21 2.76 -2.14
C LEU A 191 -0.25 2.03 -0.79
N ILE A 192 0.58 2.47 0.15
CA ILE A 192 0.68 1.87 1.49
C ILE A 192 0.26 2.92 2.52
N TYR A 193 -0.70 2.58 3.36
CA TYR A 193 -1.13 3.41 4.47
C TYR A 193 -0.68 2.79 5.81
N GLU A 194 0.45 3.29 6.31
CA GLU A 194 1.11 2.78 7.53
C GLU A 194 0.36 3.09 8.83
N GLY A 195 -0.56 4.05 8.82
CA GLY A 195 -1.39 4.37 9.97
C GLY A 195 -2.36 3.25 10.35
N GLY A 196 -2.73 2.44 9.35
CA GLY A 196 -3.59 1.28 9.54
C GLY A 196 -4.98 1.62 10.07
N ILE A 197 -5.67 0.58 10.53
CA ILE A 197 -6.98 0.74 11.16
C ILE A 197 -6.98 1.56 12.45
N PRO A 198 -5.95 1.54 13.34
CA PRO A 198 -6.02 2.30 14.59
C PRO A 198 -6.09 3.81 14.38
N GLU A 199 -5.23 4.37 13.52
CA GLU A 199 -5.23 5.81 13.25
C GLU A 199 -6.54 6.24 12.53
N TRP A 200 -7.08 5.38 11.66
CA TRP A 200 -8.38 5.60 11.02
C TRP A 200 -9.53 5.65 12.04
N LEU A 201 -9.53 4.74 13.02
CA LEU A 201 -10.49 4.69 14.12
C LEU A 201 -10.39 5.90 15.04
N GLU A 202 -9.17 6.26 15.45
CA GLU A 202 -8.91 7.43 16.31
C GLU A 202 -9.39 8.74 15.65
N SER A 203 -9.35 8.79 14.32
CA SER A 203 -9.83 9.92 13.52
C SER A 203 -11.36 9.95 13.33
N GLY A 204 -12.07 8.92 13.81
CA GLY A 204 -13.52 8.81 13.68
C GLY A 204 -14.00 8.60 12.23
N TYR A 205 -13.15 8.05 11.38
CA TYR A 205 -13.48 7.81 9.98
C TYR A 205 -14.35 6.55 9.79
N PRO A 206 -15.03 6.40 8.64
CA PRO A 206 -16.00 5.32 8.44
C PRO A 206 -15.39 3.93 8.54
N ILE A 207 -16.06 3.06 9.31
CA ILE A 207 -15.71 1.64 9.50
C ILE A 207 -16.92 0.74 9.28
N LYS A 208 -16.67 -0.56 9.18
CA LYS A 208 -17.68 -1.61 9.17
C LYS A 208 -17.26 -2.71 10.15
N ASN A 209 -18.25 -3.25 10.85
CA ASN A 209 -18.12 -4.41 11.73
C ASN A 209 -19.14 -5.43 11.23
N ASP A 210 -18.74 -6.70 11.09
CA ASP A 210 -19.60 -7.78 10.60
C ASP A 210 -20.06 -8.73 11.71
#